data_AF-A0A7J3JEQ2-F1
#
_entry.id   AF-A0A7J3JEQ2-F1
#
_cell.length_a   1.000
_cell.length_b   1.000
_cell.length_c   1.000
_cell.angle_alpha   90.00
_cell.angle_beta   90.00
_cell.angle_gamma   90.00
#
_symmetry.space_group_name_H-M   'P 1'
#
loop_
_entity.id
_entity.type
_entity.pdbx_description
1 polymer ?
#
loop_
_entity_poly.entity_id
_entity_poly.type
_entity_poly.pdbx_seq_one_letter_code
_entity_poly.pdbx_strand_id
1 'polypeptide(L)'
;MKKKILAATAILIITIILTSGVIAYNYWFTKPENKNVYVGVAFCGNTIAEGKQLIDKVKGYTNLFVLQSGLLQRDFDSVNELGDYAVEAGMSFLPYFGNFIQDSFSSWLDSAKTRWGDKLLGVYYGDEPGGKMLDDYVQFRDIETGDSITKTRYGDVVVQKPNGVIINYQFDGAIRLSEPAPVNSNSDINSEKVFYPNGTVKVVNAAPNGFSYQTYKQLNDSRPFKNTEDIAHSFYEREKGTLEFLKNSTAVFTSDYALYWFDYQAGYDVVLGQVGWNVSVGPQLSLLRGAANMQAKDWGVFITWKYQSPPYLDTGKEILNQLTTAYECGAKYYVIFDYYEENSGPYGTMQEEHFQALKTFWREVVENSQIEWNTVKANVALVFPQNYGWGMRWAEDKIWGIFEADQKTRDLWNLTKAAADEYGLNMDIVYTDVELDASSRYQDLIYWNET
;
A
#
# COMPACT_ATOMS: atom_id res chain seq x y z
N MET A 1 33.11 66.97 18.25
CA MET A 1 32.22 66.00 18.92
C MET A 1 30.89 65.79 18.20
N LYS A 2 30.10 66.83 17.94
CA LYS A 2 28.76 66.71 17.31
C LYS A 2 28.73 65.95 15.95
N LYS A 3 29.69 66.19 15.04
CA LYS A 3 29.76 65.47 13.76
C LYS A 3 30.07 63.97 13.89
N LYS A 4 30.88 63.58 14.89
CA LYS A 4 31.22 62.17 15.16
C LYS A 4 30.02 61.42 15.77
N ILE A 5 29.27 62.09 16.64
CA ILE A 5 28.04 61.55 17.22
C ILE A 5 26.98 61.39 16.13
N LEU A 6 26.78 62.41 15.28
CA LEU A 6 25.82 62.34 14.18
C LEU A 6 26.14 61.20 13.19
N ALA A 7 27.42 61.02 12.86
CA ALA A 7 27.87 59.93 12.00
C ALA A 7 27.65 58.55 12.66
N ALA A 8 27.95 58.41 13.95
CA ALA A 8 27.72 57.17 14.69
C ALA A 8 26.22 56.82 14.77
N THR A 9 25.35 57.81 15.00
CA THR A 9 23.89 57.61 15.01
C THR A 9 23.36 57.24 13.63
N ALA A 10 23.87 57.88 12.56
CA ALA A 10 23.47 57.52 11.20
C ALA A 10 23.88 56.10 10.82
N ILE A 11 25.10 55.69 11.19
CA ILE A 11 25.58 54.31 10.99
C ILE A 11 24.67 53.34 11.75
N LEU A 12 24.36 53.60 13.03
CA LEU A 12 23.51 52.73 13.83
C LEU A 12 22.10 52.56 13.22
N ILE A 13 21.50 53.65 12.75
CA ILE A 13 20.17 53.62 12.11
C ILE A 13 20.23 52.82 10.80
N ILE A 14 21.26 53.03 9.98
CA ILE A 14 21.46 52.27 8.73
C ILE A 14 21.64 50.79 9.05
N THR A 15 22.44 50.45 10.06
CA THR A 15 22.64 49.05 10.46
C THR A 15 21.33 48.42 10.92
N ILE A 16 20.54 49.10 11.76
CA ILE A 16 19.23 48.61 12.22
C ILE A 16 18.32 48.35 11.03
N ILE A 17 18.17 49.32 10.11
CA ILE A 17 17.31 49.19 8.91
C ILE A 17 17.77 48.04 8.01
N LEU A 18 19.08 47.88 7.81
CA LEU A 18 19.62 46.78 7.02
C LEU A 18 19.37 45.43 7.69
N THR A 19 19.59 45.32 9.00
CA THR A 19 19.32 44.07 9.73
C THR A 19 17.84 43.72 9.77
N SER A 20 16.94 44.68 10.00
CA SER A 20 15.50 44.41 9.97
C SER A 20 15.00 44.14 8.55
N GLY A 21 15.59 44.75 7.52
CA GLY A 21 15.35 44.42 6.13
C GLY A 21 15.78 42.99 5.76
N VAL A 22 16.94 42.53 6.24
CA VAL A 22 17.42 41.15 6.04
C VAL A 22 16.55 40.15 6.81
N ILE A 23 16.16 40.45 8.05
CA ILE A 23 15.27 39.58 8.84
C ILE A 23 13.89 39.49 8.18
N ALA A 24 13.31 40.62 7.75
CA ALA A 24 12.04 40.63 7.03
C ALA A 24 12.15 39.93 5.67
N TYR A 25 13.26 40.11 4.95
CA TYR A 25 13.52 39.43 3.69
C TYR A 25 13.62 37.91 3.88
N ASN A 26 14.38 37.42 4.85
CA ASN A 26 14.43 36.00 5.16
C ASN A 26 13.04 35.51 5.60
N TYR A 27 12.36 36.20 6.51
CA TYR A 27 11.03 35.78 6.98
C TYR A 27 9.97 35.73 5.87
N TRP A 28 10.00 36.63 4.89
CA TRP A 28 9.02 36.67 3.79
C TRP A 28 9.42 35.89 2.53
N PHE A 29 10.72 35.81 2.21
CA PHE A 29 11.21 35.24 0.96
C PHE A 29 11.97 33.92 1.14
N THR A 30 12.37 33.54 2.36
CA THR A 30 12.66 32.13 2.69
C THR A 30 11.44 31.51 3.34
N LYS A 31 10.29 31.56 2.63
CA LYS A 31 9.29 30.51 2.88
C LYS A 31 10.03 29.19 2.64
N PRO A 32 9.99 28.22 3.56
CA PRO A 32 10.48 26.89 3.25
C PRO A 32 9.83 26.49 1.93
N GLU A 33 10.66 26.00 1.00
CA GLU A 33 10.24 25.37 -0.23
C GLU A 33 8.95 24.61 0.06
N ASN A 34 7.87 24.98 -0.64
CA ASN A 34 6.52 24.54 -0.33
C ASN A 34 6.56 23.05 -0.06
N LYS A 35 6.37 22.63 1.19
CA LYS A 35 6.51 21.22 1.58
C LYS A 35 5.57 20.47 0.65
N ASN A 36 6.10 19.67 -0.27
CA ASN A 36 5.33 18.99 -1.32
C ASN A 36 4.52 17.83 -0.72
N VAL A 37 3.74 18.11 0.31
CA VAL A 37 2.84 17.19 0.99
C VAL A 37 1.44 17.34 0.45
N TYR A 38 0.72 16.23 0.42
CA TYR A 38 -0.61 16.13 -0.15
C TYR A 38 -1.58 15.62 0.91
N VAL A 39 -2.48 16.50 1.36
CA VAL A 39 -3.49 16.21 2.37
C VAL A 39 -4.84 16.20 1.70
N GLY A 40 -5.61 15.13 1.91
CA GLY A 40 -6.81 14.91 1.14
C GLY A 40 -7.77 13.90 1.74
N VAL A 41 -8.79 13.63 0.92
CA VAL A 41 -9.80 12.60 1.16
C VAL A 41 -9.86 11.72 -0.08
N ALA A 42 -10.10 10.44 0.14
CA ALA A 42 -10.61 9.58 -0.92
C ALA A 42 -12.12 9.71 -0.95
N PHE A 43 -12.70 9.64 -2.15
CA PHE A 43 -14.13 9.66 -2.39
C PHE A 43 -14.61 8.32 -2.93
N CYS A 44 -15.45 7.64 -2.14
CA CYS A 44 -15.96 6.30 -2.39
C CYS A 44 -17.45 6.30 -2.79
N GLY A 45 -18.09 7.48 -2.79
CA GLY A 45 -19.50 7.64 -3.15
C GLY A 45 -19.78 7.36 -4.63
N ASN A 46 -21.05 7.44 -5.03
CA ASN A 46 -21.48 6.93 -6.35
C ASN A 46 -21.97 8.01 -7.32
N THR A 47 -21.96 9.29 -6.94
CA THR A 47 -22.40 10.38 -7.82
C THR A 47 -21.40 11.53 -7.89
N ILE A 48 -21.35 12.20 -9.04
CA ILE A 48 -20.54 13.41 -9.24
C ILE A 48 -20.97 14.53 -8.28
N ALA A 49 -22.29 14.65 -8.03
CA ALA A 49 -22.83 15.66 -7.13
C ALA A 49 -22.29 15.52 -5.70
N GLU A 50 -22.25 14.30 -5.17
CA GLU A 50 -21.68 14.00 -3.85
C GLU A 50 -20.17 14.26 -3.82
N GLY A 51 -19.44 13.87 -4.87
CA GLY A 51 -18.00 14.14 -4.97
C GLY A 51 -17.69 15.63 -4.93
N LYS A 52 -18.47 16.45 -5.64
CA LYS A 52 -18.38 17.92 -5.59
C LYS A 52 -18.69 18.47 -4.20
N GLN A 53 -19.69 17.92 -3.51
CA GLN A 53 -20.02 18.31 -2.13
C GLN A 53 -18.89 18.00 -1.15
N LEU A 54 -18.19 16.86 -1.32
CA LEU A 54 -17.02 16.54 -0.52
C LEU A 54 -15.87 17.51 -0.81
N ILE A 55 -15.57 17.79 -2.08
CA ILE A 55 -14.56 18.80 -2.48
C ILE A 55 -14.87 20.15 -1.84
N ASP A 56 -16.11 20.62 -1.92
CA ASP A 56 -16.55 21.88 -1.30
C ASP A 56 -16.35 21.90 0.22
N LYS A 57 -16.59 20.75 0.87
CA LYS A 57 -16.41 20.59 2.32
C LYS A 57 -14.93 20.71 2.72
N VAL A 58 -13.97 20.31 1.89
CA VAL A 58 -12.55 20.15 2.26
C VAL A 58 -11.56 21.12 1.59
N LYS A 59 -11.90 21.74 0.46
CA LYS A 59 -10.97 22.55 -0.38
C LYS A 59 -10.24 23.70 0.33
N GLY A 60 -10.70 24.13 1.50
CA GLY A 60 -10.06 25.20 2.28
C GLY A 60 -8.96 24.72 3.25
N TYR A 61 -8.76 23.41 3.40
CA TYR A 61 -7.80 22.82 4.35
C TYR A 61 -7.26 21.46 3.86
N THR A 62 -7.30 21.24 2.55
CA THR A 62 -6.75 20.06 1.86
C THR A 62 -6.29 20.49 0.47
N ASN A 63 -5.41 19.71 -0.15
CA ASN A 63 -4.88 19.95 -1.49
C ASN A 63 -4.83 18.67 -2.36
N LEU A 64 -5.48 17.59 -1.94
CA LEU A 64 -5.56 16.32 -2.68
C LEU A 64 -6.98 15.76 -2.66
N PHE A 65 -7.48 15.35 -3.82
CA PHE A 65 -8.70 14.59 -3.99
C PHE A 65 -8.39 13.25 -4.67
N VAL A 66 -8.69 12.15 -4.01
CA VAL A 66 -8.54 10.79 -4.55
C VAL A 66 -9.91 10.28 -4.98
N LEU A 67 -10.12 9.96 -6.25
CA LEU A 67 -11.37 9.34 -6.69
C LEU A 67 -11.25 7.83 -6.53
N GLN A 68 -11.98 7.22 -5.59
CA GLN A 68 -12.00 5.79 -5.31
C GLN A 68 -13.44 5.23 -5.34
N SER A 69 -14.17 5.57 -6.40
CA SER A 69 -15.59 5.25 -6.55
C SER A 69 -15.83 4.13 -7.55
N GLY A 70 -16.45 3.02 -7.11
CA GLY A 70 -16.59 1.82 -7.93
C GLY A 70 -17.25 2.02 -9.31
N LEU A 71 -18.33 2.80 -9.38
CA LEU A 71 -19.01 3.08 -10.65
C LEU A 71 -18.37 4.25 -11.41
N LEU A 72 -18.08 5.36 -10.73
CA LEU A 72 -17.59 6.57 -11.40
C LEU A 72 -16.19 6.37 -11.98
N GLN A 73 -15.35 5.57 -11.33
CA GLN A 73 -13.99 5.32 -11.81
C GLN A 73 -13.91 4.60 -13.16
N ARG A 74 -15.01 4.00 -13.61
CA ARG A 74 -15.08 3.28 -14.89
C ARG A 74 -15.64 4.12 -16.03
N ASP A 75 -16.07 5.34 -15.72
CA ASP A 75 -16.61 6.30 -16.67
C ASP A 75 -15.66 7.49 -16.78
N PHE A 76 -14.92 7.58 -17.90
CA PHE A 76 -13.96 8.65 -18.10
C PHE A 76 -14.58 10.04 -18.10
N ASP A 77 -15.86 10.19 -18.46
CA ASP A 77 -16.53 11.50 -18.40
C ASP A 77 -16.77 11.91 -16.94
N SER A 78 -17.21 10.97 -16.10
CA SER A 78 -17.32 11.17 -14.65
C SER A 78 -15.97 11.48 -13.99
N VAL A 79 -14.91 10.73 -14.35
CA VAL A 79 -13.54 10.98 -13.87
C VAL A 79 -13.07 12.37 -14.28
N ASN A 80 -13.31 12.75 -15.54
CA ASN A 80 -12.93 14.06 -16.07
C ASN A 80 -13.66 15.20 -15.35
N GLU A 81 -14.98 15.07 -15.13
CA GLU A 81 -15.78 16.12 -14.49
C GLU A 81 -15.37 16.34 -13.03
N LEU A 82 -15.12 15.27 -12.27
CA LEU A 82 -14.63 15.38 -10.90
C LEU A 82 -13.19 15.89 -10.83
N GLY A 83 -12.32 15.45 -11.75
CA GLY A 83 -10.95 15.93 -11.83
C GLY A 83 -10.87 17.41 -12.18
N ASP A 84 -11.65 17.89 -13.15
CA ASP A 84 -11.76 19.32 -13.49
C ASP A 84 -12.20 20.13 -12.27
N TYR A 85 -13.22 19.66 -11.55
CA TYR A 85 -13.74 20.35 -10.38
C TYR A 85 -12.74 20.40 -9.22
N ALA A 86 -12.03 19.30 -8.96
CA ALA A 86 -10.98 19.25 -7.93
C ALA A 86 -9.81 20.19 -8.27
N VAL A 87 -9.38 20.20 -9.54
CA VAL A 87 -8.29 21.05 -10.02
C VAL A 87 -8.68 22.53 -9.99
N GLU A 88 -9.90 22.88 -10.40
CA GLU A 88 -10.44 24.24 -10.28
C GLU A 88 -10.52 24.70 -8.80
N ALA A 89 -10.79 23.77 -7.88
CA ALA A 89 -10.73 24.01 -6.44
C ALA A 89 -9.29 24.11 -5.87
N GLY A 90 -8.25 24.02 -6.72
CA GLY A 90 -6.84 24.16 -6.35
C GLY A 90 -6.17 22.85 -5.89
N MET A 91 -6.90 21.73 -5.94
CA MET A 91 -6.45 20.43 -5.45
C MET A 91 -5.71 19.66 -6.54
N SER A 92 -4.79 18.79 -6.13
CA SER A 92 -4.26 17.72 -6.96
C SER A 92 -5.25 16.55 -7.01
N PHE A 93 -5.21 15.79 -8.10
CA PHE A 93 -6.15 14.72 -8.41
C PHE A 93 -5.42 13.38 -8.58
N LEU A 94 -5.95 12.33 -7.94
CA LEU A 94 -5.48 10.96 -8.05
C LEU A 94 -6.66 10.02 -8.35
N PRO A 95 -6.87 9.64 -9.62
CA PRO A 95 -7.93 8.71 -9.99
C PRO A 95 -7.51 7.25 -9.74
N TYR A 96 -8.38 6.49 -9.08
CA TYR A 96 -8.27 5.04 -8.92
C TYR A 96 -8.96 4.32 -10.07
N PHE A 97 -8.33 3.32 -10.68
CA PHE A 97 -8.93 2.53 -11.76
C PHE A 97 -9.09 1.04 -11.41
N GLY A 98 -8.88 0.64 -10.15
CA GLY A 98 -8.86 -0.77 -9.79
C GLY A 98 -7.79 -1.53 -10.55
N ASN A 99 -8.15 -2.73 -11.01
CA ASN A 99 -7.32 -3.52 -11.93
C ASN A 99 -7.77 -3.35 -13.39
N PHE A 100 -8.59 -2.33 -13.68
CA PHE A 100 -9.23 -2.15 -14.97
C PHE A 100 -8.44 -1.18 -15.85
N ILE A 101 -7.66 -1.73 -16.78
CA ILE A 101 -7.03 -0.97 -17.86
C ILE A 101 -7.59 -1.49 -19.18
N GLN A 102 -8.23 -0.60 -19.93
CA GLN A 102 -8.82 -0.88 -21.23
C GLN A 102 -8.01 -0.22 -22.35
N ASP A 103 -8.23 -0.64 -23.61
CA ASP A 103 -7.47 -0.16 -24.77
C ASP A 103 -7.46 1.39 -24.91
N SER A 104 -8.55 2.05 -24.50
CA SER A 104 -8.67 3.52 -24.56
C SER A 104 -7.95 4.26 -23.42
N PHE A 105 -7.38 3.53 -22.45
CA PHE A 105 -6.75 4.11 -21.26
C PHE A 105 -5.53 4.97 -21.62
N SER A 106 -4.69 4.53 -22.57
CA SER A 106 -3.51 5.29 -23.02
C SER A 106 -3.92 6.67 -23.54
N SER A 107 -4.91 6.72 -24.42
CA SER A 107 -5.41 7.97 -25.02
C SER A 107 -6.05 8.89 -23.98
N TRP A 108 -6.78 8.31 -23.02
CA TRP A 108 -7.33 9.07 -21.90
C TRP A 108 -6.21 9.66 -21.03
N LEU A 109 -5.20 8.86 -20.69
CA LEU A 109 -4.09 9.28 -19.83
C LEU A 109 -3.29 10.43 -20.47
N ASP A 110 -3.02 10.40 -21.77
CA ASP A 110 -2.34 11.50 -22.47
C ASP A 110 -3.20 12.78 -22.50
N SER A 111 -4.51 12.63 -22.64
CA SER A 111 -5.45 13.74 -22.54
C SER A 111 -5.50 14.31 -21.12
N ALA A 112 -5.50 13.46 -20.09
CA ALA A 112 -5.52 13.84 -18.68
C ALA A 112 -4.25 14.60 -18.27
N LYS A 113 -3.06 14.18 -18.75
CA LYS A 113 -1.80 14.92 -18.54
C LYS A 113 -1.86 16.33 -19.14
N THR A 114 -2.39 16.45 -20.34
CA THR A 114 -2.53 17.77 -21.01
C THR A 114 -3.55 18.64 -20.26
N ARG A 115 -4.63 18.02 -19.77
CA ARG A 115 -5.75 18.68 -19.10
C ARG A 115 -5.39 19.21 -17.71
N TRP A 116 -4.70 18.41 -16.89
CA TRP A 116 -4.45 18.73 -15.47
C TRP A 116 -2.98 19.00 -15.15
N GLY A 117 -2.05 18.74 -16.06
CA GLY A 117 -0.63 19.03 -15.86
C GLY A 117 -0.07 18.42 -14.57
N ASP A 118 0.56 19.25 -13.75
CA ASP A 118 1.15 18.88 -12.45
C ASP A 118 0.11 18.57 -11.37
N LYS A 119 -1.17 18.87 -11.61
CA LYS A 119 -2.26 18.49 -10.71
C LYS A 119 -2.70 17.04 -10.87
N LEU A 120 -2.39 16.37 -11.99
CA LEU A 120 -2.53 14.92 -12.08
C LEU A 120 -1.32 14.26 -11.43
N LEU A 121 -1.50 13.67 -10.24
CA LEU A 121 -0.38 13.08 -9.51
C LEU A 121 0.11 11.77 -10.09
N GLY A 122 -0.79 11.03 -10.73
CA GLY A 122 -0.53 9.67 -11.14
C GLY A 122 -1.83 8.91 -11.38
N VAL A 123 -1.71 7.59 -11.36
CA VAL A 123 -2.84 6.67 -11.38
C VAL A 123 -2.76 5.81 -10.13
N TYR A 124 -3.87 5.71 -9.40
CA TYR A 124 -4.02 4.70 -8.36
C TYR A 124 -4.50 3.40 -9.03
N TYR A 125 -3.65 2.37 -9.02
CA TYR A 125 -3.86 1.08 -9.67
C TYR A 125 -3.58 -0.08 -8.71
N GLY A 126 -4.47 -1.08 -8.68
CA GLY A 126 -4.31 -2.23 -7.80
C GLY A 126 -4.40 -1.86 -6.32
N ASP A 127 -5.58 -1.99 -5.74
CA ASP A 127 -5.79 -1.83 -4.30
C ASP A 127 -5.34 -3.10 -3.57
N GLU A 128 -4.48 -2.95 -2.56
CA GLU A 128 -4.00 -3.99 -1.63
C GLU A 128 -3.36 -5.23 -2.29
N PRO A 129 -2.45 -5.11 -3.26
CA PRO A 129 -1.83 -6.27 -3.89
C PRO A 129 -1.13 -7.22 -2.88
N GLY A 130 -0.31 -6.68 -1.99
CA GLY A 130 0.38 -7.40 -0.92
C GLY A 130 -0.57 -7.91 0.18
N GLY A 131 -1.53 -7.11 0.60
CA GLY A 131 -2.56 -7.52 1.56
C GLY A 131 -3.39 -8.70 1.05
N LYS A 132 -3.88 -8.63 -0.19
CA LYS A 132 -4.63 -9.72 -0.84
C LYS A 132 -3.81 -10.99 -1.00
N MET A 133 -2.49 -10.87 -1.17
CA MET A 133 -1.60 -12.04 -1.11
C MET A 133 -1.69 -12.77 0.23
N LEU A 134 -1.87 -12.08 1.35
CA LEU A 134 -2.06 -12.72 2.66
C LEU A 134 -3.45 -13.34 2.78
N ASP A 135 -4.50 -12.60 2.41
CA ASP A 135 -5.85 -12.90 2.91
C ASP A 135 -6.92 -13.23 1.87
N ASP A 136 -6.68 -12.99 0.58
CA ASP A 136 -7.72 -13.16 -0.43
C ASP A 136 -7.33 -14.19 -1.50
N TYR A 137 -8.22 -14.36 -2.48
CA TYR A 137 -7.96 -15.11 -3.69
C TYR A 137 -7.02 -14.35 -4.61
N VAL A 138 -5.92 -14.99 -5.00
CA VAL A 138 -4.98 -14.44 -5.99
C VAL A 138 -4.74 -15.47 -7.08
N GLN A 139 -4.87 -15.01 -8.33
CA GLN A 139 -4.68 -15.85 -9.51
C GLN A 139 -3.34 -15.55 -10.17
N PHE A 140 -2.64 -16.61 -10.52
CA PHE A 140 -1.40 -16.61 -11.28
C PHE A 140 -1.60 -17.47 -12.53
N ARG A 141 -0.77 -17.20 -13.53
CA ARG A 141 -0.71 -18.01 -14.74
C ARG A 141 0.73 -18.45 -14.96
N ASP A 142 0.94 -19.74 -15.08
CA ASP A 142 2.19 -20.29 -15.54
C ASP A 142 2.23 -20.20 -17.07
N ILE A 143 3.18 -19.41 -17.60
CA ILE A 143 3.31 -19.15 -19.04
C ILE A 143 3.87 -20.38 -19.77
N GLU A 144 4.70 -21.18 -19.11
CA GLU A 144 5.35 -22.34 -19.73
C GLU A 144 4.39 -23.52 -19.85
N THR A 145 3.63 -23.79 -18.78
CA THR A 145 2.71 -24.94 -18.73
C THR A 145 1.29 -24.59 -19.16
N GLY A 146 0.92 -23.30 -19.09
CA GLY A 146 -0.45 -22.84 -19.28
C GLY A 146 -1.36 -23.10 -18.08
N ASP A 147 -0.82 -23.59 -16.96
CA ASP A 147 -1.58 -23.85 -15.74
C ASP A 147 -2.13 -22.54 -15.15
N SER A 148 -3.40 -22.57 -14.74
CA SER A 148 -4.02 -21.51 -13.94
C SER A 148 -3.88 -21.88 -12.47
N ILE A 149 -3.26 -21.00 -11.68
CA ILE A 149 -2.95 -21.26 -10.27
C ILE A 149 -3.72 -20.24 -9.43
N THR A 150 -4.52 -20.72 -8.48
CA THR A 150 -5.28 -19.87 -7.55
C THR A 150 -4.81 -20.14 -6.12
N LYS A 151 -4.20 -19.13 -5.50
CA LYS A 151 -4.07 -19.06 -4.04
C LYS A 151 -5.42 -18.66 -3.48
N THR A 152 -5.92 -19.38 -2.47
CA THR A 152 -7.20 -19.07 -1.81
C THR A 152 -6.98 -18.27 -0.53
N ARG A 153 -8.04 -17.62 -0.02
CA ARG A 153 -8.03 -16.98 1.31
C ARG A 153 -7.69 -17.91 2.47
N TYR A 154 -7.85 -19.21 2.29
CA TYR A 154 -7.55 -20.21 3.32
C TYR A 154 -6.10 -20.70 3.28
N GLY A 155 -5.34 -20.32 2.26
CA GLY A 155 -3.95 -20.74 2.04
C GLY A 155 -3.81 -22.00 1.20
N ASP A 156 -4.91 -22.60 0.76
CA ASP A 156 -4.88 -23.64 -0.27
C ASP A 156 -4.38 -23.07 -1.60
N VAL A 157 -3.70 -23.90 -2.37
CA VAL A 157 -3.26 -23.59 -3.74
C VAL A 157 -3.93 -24.55 -4.71
N VAL A 158 -4.71 -24.02 -5.65
CA VAL A 158 -5.44 -24.80 -6.65
C VAL A 158 -4.80 -24.60 -8.01
N VAL A 159 -4.37 -25.68 -8.65
CA VAL A 159 -3.81 -25.69 -9.99
C VAL A 159 -4.82 -26.32 -10.94
N GLN A 160 -5.24 -25.57 -11.95
CA GLN A 160 -6.06 -26.05 -13.06
C GLN A 160 -5.20 -26.14 -14.32
N LYS A 161 -5.01 -27.36 -14.81
CA LYS A 161 -4.23 -27.65 -16.02
C LYS A 161 -5.07 -27.43 -17.28
N PRO A 162 -4.46 -27.12 -18.44
CA PRO A 162 -5.18 -26.94 -19.71
C PRO A 162 -6.03 -28.14 -20.13
N ASN A 163 -5.66 -29.36 -19.73
CA ASN A 163 -6.39 -30.59 -20.01
C ASN A 163 -7.58 -30.84 -19.05
N GLY A 164 -7.90 -29.91 -18.15
CA GLY A 164 -9.01 -30.00 -17.21
C GLY A 164 -8.68 -30.69 -15.89
N VAL A 165 -7.45 -31.20 -15.69
CA VAL A 165 -7.03 -31.74 -14.39
C VAL A 165 -6.93 -30.62 -13.37
N ILE A 166 -7.48 -30.84 -12.17
CA ILE A 166 -7.43 -29.92 -11.05
C ILE A 166 -6.69 -30.57 -9.87
N ILE A 167 -5.69 -29.88 -9.34
CA ILE A 167 -4.92 -30.29 -8.16
C ILE A 167 -5.11 -29.23 -7.09
N ASN A 168 -5.75 -29.57 -5.98
CA ASN A 168 -5.89 -28.71 -4.81
C ASN A 168 -4.90 -29.15 -3.73
N TYR A 169 -3.88 -28.33 -3.50
CA TYR A 169 -2.92 -28.45 -2.41
C TYR A 169 -3.50 -27.74 -1.18
N GLN A 170 -4.05 -28.52 -0.25
CA GLN A 170 -4.68 -28.00 0.96
C GLN A 170 -3.63 -27.51 1.96
N PHE A 171 -4.02 -26.54 2.78
CA PHE A 171 -3.15 -25.95 3.79
C PHE A 171 -2.68 -26.97 4.84
N ASP A 172 -3.51 -27.97 5.16
CA ASP A 172 -3.18 -29.08 6.07
C ASP A 172 -2.20 -30.13 5.48
N GLY A 173 -1.74 -29.90 4.24
CA GLY A 173 -0.82 -30.75 3.51
C GLY A 173 -1.47 -31.87 2.69
N ALA A 174 -2.79 -32.08 2.77
CA ALA A 174 -3.48 -33.02 1.90
C ALA A 174 -3.52 -32.51 0.45
N ILE A 175 -3.51 -33.42 -0.53
CA ILE A 175 -3.61 -33.08 -1.94
C ILE A 175 -4.83 -33.77 -2.54
N ARG A 176 -5.77 -32.98 -3.04
CA ARG A 176 -6.95 -33.48 -3.75
C ARG A 176 -6.76 -33.34 -5.25
N LEU A 177 -6.76 -34.48 -5.94
CA LEU A 177 -6.70 -34.59 -7.39
C LEU A 177 -8.11 -34.84 -7.95
N SER A 178 -8.51 -34.03 -8.93
CA SER A 178 -9.74 -34.18 -9.70
C SER A 178 -9.41 -34.24 -11.18
N GLU A 179 -9.84 -35.29 -11.86
CA GLU A 179 -9.59 -35.51 -13.28
C GLU A 179 -10.91 -35.55 -14.05
N PRO A 180 -11.00 -34.88 -15.21
CA PRO A 180 -12.22 -34.88 -16.01
C PRO A 180 -12.55 -36.29 -16.45
N ALA A 181 -13.86 -36.56 -16.59
CA ALA A 181 -14.31 -37.83 -17.13
C ALA A 181 -13.73 -38.05 -18.55
N PRO A 182 -13.40 -39.30 -18.93
CA PRO A 182 -12.93 -39.57 -20.29
C PRO A 182 -13.94 -39.06 -21.32
N VAL A 183 -13.45 -38.48 -22.42
CA VAL A 183 -14.26 -37.86 -23.51
C VAL A 183 -15.35 -38.81 -24.06
N ASN A 184 -15.15 -40.12 -23.93
CA ASN A 184 -16.08 -41.16 -24.40
C ASN A 184 -16.89 -41.85 -23.28
N SER A 185 -16.93 -41.28 -22.07
CA SER A 185 -17.68 -41.83 -20.95
C SER A 185 -19.04 -41.13 -20.81
N ASN A 186 -20.09 -41.88 -20.45
CA ASN A 186 -21.41 -41.33 -20.13
C ASN A 186 -21.47 -40.74 -18.69
N SER A 187 -20.33 -40.47 -18.06
CA SER A 187 -20.25 -39.95 -16.69
C SER A 187 -19.89 -38.47 -16.73
N ASP A 188 -20.76 -37.62 -16.18
CA ASP A 188 -20.46 -36.21 -15.95
C ASP A 188 -19.67 -35.99 -14.64
N ILE A 189 -19.32 -37.08 -13.94
CA ILE A 189 -18.65 -37.04 -12.65
C ILE A 189 -17.14 -37.17 -12.84
N ASN A 190 -16.40 -36.17 -12.36
CA ASN A 190 -14.93 -36.21 -12.31
C ASN A 190 -14.44 -37.32 -11.38
N SER A 191 -13.34 -37.95 -11.77
CA SER A 191 -12.63 -38.90 -10.93
C SER A 191 -11.86 -38.14 -9.86
N GLU A 192 -11.87 -38.63 -8.63
CA GLU A 192 -11.36 -37.88 -7.49
C GLU A 192 -10.60 -38.77 -6.51
N LYS A 193 -9.41 -38.31 -6.11
CA LYS A 193 -8.54 -38.99 -5.15
C LYS A 193 -7.85 -37.99 -4.24
N VAL A 194 -7.74 -38.33 -2.96
CA VAL A 194 -7.05 -37.53 -1.93
C VAL A 194 -5.80 -38.26 -1.46
N PHE A 195 -4.68 -37.56 -1.41
CA PHE A 195 -3.38 -38.05 -0.96
C PHE A 195 -3.01 -37.34 0.33
N TYR A 196 -2.56 -38.09 1.33
CA TYR A 196 -2.14 -37.55 2.63
C TYR A 196 -0.62 -37.62 2.79
N PRO A 197 0.00 -36.68 3.54
CA PRO A 197 1.44 -36.67 3.78
C PRO A 197 2.00 -37.97 4.39
N ASN A 198 1.18 -38.67 5.20
CA ASN A 198 1.54 -39.95 5.81
C ASN A 198 1.52 -41.14 4.83
N GLY A 199 1.31 -40.90 3.54
CA GLY A 199 1.25 -41.93 2.48
C GLY A 199 -0.13 -42.56 2.29
N THR A 200 -1.12 -42.24 3.14
CA THR A 200 -2.49 -42.72 2.97
C THR A 200 -3.13 -42.12 1.71
N VAL A 201 -3.93 -42.91 1.00
CA VAL A 201 -4.67 -42.48 -0.19
C VAL A 201 -6.14 -42.86 -0.04
N LYS A 202 -7.03 -41.91 -0.30
CA LYS A 202 -8.48 -42.12 -0.32
C LYS A 202 -9.01 -41.89 -1.73
N VAL A 203 -9.55 -42.94 -2.35
CA VAL A 203 -10.30 -42.80 -3.61
C VAL A 203 -11.72 -42.34 -3.26
N VAL A 204 -12.12 -41.19 -3.81
CA VAL A 204 -13.47 -40.64 -3.63
C VAL A 204 -14.35 -41.09 -4.79
N ASN A 205 -13.90 -40.85 -6.03
CA ASN A 205 -14.52 -41.35 -7.26
C ASN A 205 -13.45 -42.05 -8.10
N ALA A 206 -13.65 -43.32 -8.46
CA ALA A 206 -12.63 -44.08 -9.18
C ALA A 206 -12.43 -43.58 -10.63
N ALA A 207 -11.17 -43.52 -11.07
CA ALA A 207 -10.83 -43.25 -12.46
C ALA A 207 -10.90 -44.54 -13.30
N PRO A 208 -11.72 -44.59 -14.38
CA PRO A 208 -11.90 -45.80 -15.19
C PRO A 208 -10.60 -46.36 -15.78
N ASN A 209 -9.65 -45.49 -16.13
CA ASN A 209 -8.36 -45.84 -16.73
C ASN A 209 -7.18 -45.68 -15.75
N GLY A 210 -7.47 -45.54 -14.45
CA GLY A 210 -6.50 -45.12 -13.45
C GLY A 210 -6.24 -43.62 -13.46
N PHE A 211 -5.66 -43.11 -12.39
CA PHE A 211 -5.32 -41.70 -12.21
C PHE A 211 -3.99 -41.37 -12.89
N SER A 212 -3.81 -40.12 -13.35
CA SER A 212 -2.54 -39.67 -13.93
C SER A 212 -1.40 -39.57 -12.89
N TYR A 213 -1.74 -39.36 -11.61
CA TYR A 213 -0.79 -39.37 -10.49
C TYR A 213 -1.05 -40.54 -9.55
N GLN A 214 0.02 -41.19 -9.11
CA GLN A 214 -0.05 -42.42 -8.30
C GLN A 214 0.38 -42.20 -6.85
N THR A 215 1.18 -41.18 -6.57
CA THR A 215 1.78 -40.97 -5.24
C THR A 215 1.65 -39.53 -4.78
N TYR A 216 1.63 -39.33 -3.46
CA TYR A 216 1.74 -38.01 -2.83
C TYR A 216 2.99 -37.27 -3.33
N LYS A 217 4.14 -37.97 -3.40
CA LYS A 217 5.41 -37.40 -3.82
C LYS A 217 5.34 -36.81 -5.23
N GLN A 218 4.76 -37.52 -6.20
CA GLN A 218 4.62 -37.01 -7.57
C GLN A 218 3.85 -35.70 -7.64
N LEU A 219 2.74 -35.60 -6.90
CA LEU A 219 1.94 -34.37 -6.84
C LEU A 219 2.69 -33.26 -6.10
N ASN A 220 3.27 -33.57 -4.94
CA ASN A 220 4.00 -32.60 -4.14
C ASN A 220 5.24 -32.05 -4.88
N ASP A 221 5.94 -32.89 -5.65
CA ASP A 221 7.05 -32.46 -6.50
C ASP A 221 6.60 -31.47 -7.61
N SER A 222 5.32 -31.53 -8.01
CA SER A 222 4.68 -30.60 -8.96
C SER A 222 3.96 -29.41 -8.32
N ARG A 223 4.04 -29.26 -7.00
CA ARG A 223 3.42 -28.15 -6.28
C ARG A 223 4.07 -26.82 -6.71
N PRO A 224 3.29 -25.81 -7.12
CA PRO A 224 3.82 -24.46 -7.32
C PRO A 224 4.13 -23.81 -5.97
N PHE A 225 5.01 -22.80 -5.98
CA PHE A 225 5.38 -22.05 -4.78
C PHE A 225 5.97 -22.94 -3.68
N LYS A 226 7.11 -23.58 -3.95
CA LYS A 226 7.73 -24.53 -3.02
C LYS A 226 8.38 -23.84 -1.83
N ASN A 227 8.69 -22.56 -1.98
CA ASN A 227 9.38 -21.75 -0.99
C ASN A 227 8.99 -20.27 -1.18
N THR A 228 9.53 -19.41 -0.32
CA THR A 228 9.28 -17.97 -0.31
C THR A 228 9.81 -17.23 -1.55
N GLU A 229 10.90 -17.72 -2.17
CA GLU A 229 11.44 -17.18 -3.43
C GLU A 229 10.43 -17.36 -4.57
N ASP A 230 9.92 -18.57 -4.74
CA ASP A 230 9.03 -18.93 -5.85
C ASP A 230 7.77 -18.05 -5.85
N ILE A 231 7.17 -17.82 -4.68
CA ILE A 231 5.95 -17.00 -4.56
C ILE A 231 6.25 -15.50 -4.67
N ALA A 232 7.37 -15.02 -4.13
CA ALA A 232 7.77 -13.63 -4.28
C ALA A 232 8.02 -13.29 -5.76
N HIS A 233 8.77 -14.15 -6.47
CA HIS A 233 8.98 -14.03 -7.91
C HIS A 233 7.66 -14.02 -8.69
N SER A 234 6.74 -14.94 -8.37
CA SER A 234 5.43 -15.01 -9.03
C SER A 234 4.56 -13.79 -8.74
N PHE A 235 4.67 -13.21 -7.54
CA PHE A 235 4.00 -11.96 -7.20
C PHE A 235 4.51 -10.80 -8.06
N TYR A 236 5.84 -10.65 -8.20
CA TYR A 236 6.40 -9.59 -9.04
C TYR A 236 6.01 -9.74 -10.51
N GLU A 237 6.16 -10.94 -11.09
CA GLU A 237 5.84 -11.17 -12.50
C GLU A 237 4.35 -10.97 -12.79
N ARG A 238 3.46 -11.26 -11.83
CA ARG A 238 2.03 -10.98 -11.95
C ARG A 238 1.74 -9.48 -12.09
N GLU A 239 2.39 -8.65 -11.29
CA GLU A 239 2.14 -7.20 -11.28
C GLU A 239 2.87 -6.46 -12.41
N LYS A 240 4.07 -6.93 -12.77
CA LYS A 240 5.02 -6.29 -13.68
C LYS A 240 4.40 -5.84 -15.01
N GLY A 241 3.65 -6.71 -15.69
CA GLY A 241 3.15 -6.41 -17.04
C GLY A 241 2.30 -5.14 -17.10
N THR A 242 1.39 -4.97 -16.13
CA THR A 242 0.55 -3.77 -16.08
C THR A 242 1.30 -2.56 -15.54
N LEU A 243 2.14 -2.75 -14.52
CA LEU A 243 2.91 -1.66 -13.93
C LEU A 243 3.93 -1.08 -14.93
N GLU A 244 4.63 -1.90 -15.70
CA GLU A 244 5.56 -1.43 -16.75
C GLU A 244 4.84 -0.58 -17.80
N PHE A 245 3.65 -1.00 -18.23
CA PHE A 245 2.83 -0.20 -19.15
C PHE A 245 2.48 1.17 -18.58
N LEU A 246 2.02 1.23 -17.33
CA LEU A 246 1.63 2.48 -16.67
C LEU A 246 2.83 3.40 -16.39
N LYS A 247 3.95 2.85 -15.89
CA LYS A 247 5.14 3.60 -15.47
C LYS A 247 5.85 4.31 -16.61
N ASN A 248 5.74 3.79 -17.83
CA ASN A 248 6.24 4.48 -19.01
C ASN A 248 5.48 5.79 -19.29
N SER A 249 4.33 6.00 -18.63
CA SER A 249 3.44 7.12 -18.87
C SER A 249 3.22 8.01 -17.66
N THR A 250 3.14 7.47 -16.44
CA THR A 250 2.75 8.22 -15.24
C THR A 250 3.26 7.55 -13.97
N ALA A 251 3.24 8.26 -12.84
CA ALA A 251 3.52 7.67 -11.53
C ALA A 251 2.37 6.73 -11.12
N VAL A 252 2.72 5.57 -10.56
CA VAL A 252 1.74 4.55 -10.16
C VAL A 252 1.66 4.43 -8.65
N PHE A 253 0.45 4.61 -8.14
CA PHE A 253 0.12 4.53 -6.72
C PHE A 253 -0.59 3.21 -6.43
N THR A 254 -0.38 2.69 -5.23
CA THR A 254 -1.24 1.68 -4.59
C THR A 254 -1.52 2.08 -3.15
N SER A 255 -2.50 1.45 -2.52
CA SER A 255 -2.62 1.41 -1.06
C SER A 255 -2.59 -0.04 -0.60
N ASP A 256 -1.97 -0.28 0.55
CA ASP A 256 -1.89 -1.64 1.10
C ASP A 256 -1.86 -1.59 2.65
N TYR A 257 -2.18 -2.68 3.32
CA TYR A 257 -2.07 -2.84 4.77
C TYR A 257 -0.90 -3.73 5.21
N ALA A 258 -0.18 -4.37 4.27
CA ALA A 258 1.01 -5.16 4.56
C ALA A 258 1.94 -5.27 3.33
N LEU A 259 3.09 -5.94 3.51
CA LEU A 259 3.98 -6.33 2.40
C LEU A 259 4.51 -5.19 1.51
N TYR A 260 4.57 -3.96 2.02
CA TYR A 260 4.99 -2.74 1.30
C TYR A 260 6.32 -2.86 0.54
N TRP A 261 7.28 -3.60 1.10
CA TRP A 261 8.56 -3.88 0.45
C TRP A 261 8.36 -4.50 -0.93
N PHE A 262 7.45 -5.47 -1.00
CA PHE A 262 7.16 -6.26 -2.18
C PHE A 262 6.37 -5.47 -3.20
N ASP A 263 5.50 -4.55 -2.76
CA ASP A 263 4.78 -3.64 -3.67
C ASP A 263 5.77 -2.74 -4.42
N TYR A 264 6.74 -2.14 -3.73
CA TYR A 264 7.77 -1.33 -4.41
C TYR A 264 8.64 -2.18 -5.35
N GLN A 265 9.02 -3.41 -4.96
CA GLN A 265 9.76 -4.33 -5.83
C GLN A 265 8.93 -4.76 -7.06
N ALA A 266 7.61 -4.93 -6.92
CA ALA A 266 6.71 -5.20 -8.03
C ALA A 266 6.64 -4.02 -9.02
N GLY A 267 6.88 -2.80 -8.54
CA GLY A 267 7.16 -1.64 -9.38
C GLY A 267 6.40 -0.38 -9.00
N TYR A 268 5.60 -0.35 -7.94
CA TYR A 268 4.88 0.86 -7.54
C TYR A 268 5.82 2.04 -7.26
N ASP A 269 5.37 3.26 -7.57
CA ASP A 269 6.13 4.48 -7.30
C ASP A 269 5.80 5.07 -5.94
N VAL A 270 4.55 4.89 -5.49
CA VAL A 270 4.06 5.32 -4.19
C VAL A 270 3.19 4.25 -3.58
N VAL A 271 3.49 3.87 -2.34
CA VAL A 271 2.62 3.02 -1.52
C VAL A 271 2.00 3.86 -0.40
N LEU A 272 0.67 3.85 -0.34
CA LEU A 272 -0.11 4.46 0.74
C LEU A 272 -0.44 3.39 1.79
N GLY A 273 0.23 3.42 2.94
CA GLY A 273 -0.04 2.48 4.02
C GLY A 273 -1.42 2.71 4.62
N GLN A 274 -2.25 1.69 4.57
CA GLN A 274 -3.57 1.67 5.18
C GLN A 274 -3.47 1.58 6.70
N VAL A 275 -3.52 2.74 7.36
CA VAL A 275 -3.47 2.82 8.82
C VAL A 275 -4.88 2.61 9.37
N GLY A 276 -5.06 1.52 10.11
CA GLY A 276 -6.37 1.06 10.56
C GLY A 276 -6.29 -0.28 11.29
N TRP A 277 -7.40 -1.02 11.30
CA TRP A 277 -7.54 -2.40 11.74
C TRP A 277 -7.02 -2.69 13.16
N ASN A 278 -7.01 -1.68 14.03
CA ASN A 278 -6.45 -1.72 15.37
C ASN A 278 -4.97 -2.16 15.41
N VAL A 279 -4.24 -1.94 14.31
CA VAL A 279 -2.79 -2.17 14.21
C VAL A 279 -2.05 -0.99 14.84
N SER A 280 -0.92 -1.29 15.48
CA SER A 280 -0.08 -0.25 16.07
C SER A 280 0.60 0.58 14.98
N VAL A 281 0.39 1.89 15.00
CA VAL A 281 0.89 2.84 13.99
C VAL A 281 2.42 2.76 13.86
N GLY A 282 3.15 2.72 14.98
CA GLY A 282 4.63 2.77 14.97
C GLY A 282 5.27 1.68 14.09
N PRO A 283 5.11 0.39 14.41
CA PRO A 283 5.66 -0.70 13.60
C PRO A 283 5.18 -0.68 12.14
N GLN A 284 3.93 -0.29 11.88
CA GLN A 284 3.40 -0.18 10.53
C GLN A 284 4.13 0.91 9.73
N LEU A 285 4.36 2.08 10.33
CA LEU A 285 5.13 3.15 9.71
C LEU A 285 6.60 2.76 9.55
N SER A 286 7.21 2.06 10.50
CA SER A 286 8.59 1.55 10.39
C SER A 286 8.75 0.59 9.19
N LEU A 287 7.77 -0.27 8.93
CA LEU A 287 7.77 -1.16 7.77
C LEU A 287 7.61 -0.40 6.46
N LEU A 288 6.65 0.52 6.39
CA LEU A 288 6.36 1.30 5.18
C LEU A 288 7.49 2.26 4.83
N ARG A 289 7.95 3.04 5.82
CA ARG A 289 9.04 4.01 5.67
C ARG A 289 10.35 3.30 5.34
N GLY A 290 10.64 2.17 5.99
CA GLY A 290 11.81 1.36 5.68
C GLY A 290 11.85 0.87 4.24
N ALA A 291 10.72 0.33 3.76
CA ALA A 291 10.56 -0.09 2.36
C ALA A 291 10.77 1.07 1.37
N ALA A 292 10.11 2.20 1.60
CA ALA A 292 10.20 3.38 0.74
C ALA A 292 11.62 3.99 0.74
N ASN A 293 12.24 4.15 1.91
CA ASN A 293 13.58 4.72 2.06
C ASN A 293 14.64 3.88 1.35
N MET A 294 14.60 2.56 1.54
CA MET A 294 15.56 1.64 0.92
C MET A 294 15.48 1.69 -0.61
N GLN A 295 14.25 1.79 -1.14
CA GLN A 295 13.98 1.81 -2.58
C GLN A 295 13.95 3.22 -3.19
N ALA A 296 14.26 4.26 -2.39
CA ALA A 296 14.22 5.67 -2.79
C ALA A 296 12.89 6.10 -3.43
N LYS A 297 11.78 5.70 -2.80
CA LYS A 297 10.41 5.98 -3.22
C LYS A 297 9.67 6.89 -2.25
N ASP A 298 8.63 7.54 -2.74
CA ASP A 298 7.72 8.32 -1.90
C ASP A 298 6.67 7.39 -1.27
N TRP A 299 6.16 7.76 -0.09
CA TRP A 299 5.14 6.99 0.62
C TRP A 299 4.14 7.90 1.30
N GLY A 300 3.02 7.35 1.76
CA GLY A 300 2.03 8.09 2.54
C GLY A 300 1.15 7.21 3.39
N VAL A 301 0.17 7.82 4.04
CA VAL A 301 -0.83 7.11 4.84
C VAL A 301 -2.22 7.26 4.23
N PHE A 302 -2.95 6.17 4.27
CA PHE A 302 -4.36 6.06 3.92
C PHE A 302 -5.12 5.64 5.18
N ILE A 303 -5.66 6.59 5.93
CA ILE A 303 -6.39 6.30 7.16
C ILE A 303 -7.69 5.61 6.79
N THR A 304 -7.89 4.39 7.28
CA THR A 304 -9.02 3.54 6.91
C THR A 304 -9.69 2.94 8.16
N TRP A 305 -10.57 1.97 7.95
CA TRP A 305 -11.32 1.27 8.98
C TRP A 305 -10.50 0.94 10.23
N LYS A 306 -11.04 1.27 11.40
CA LYS A 306 -10.64 0.70 12.69
C LYS A 306 -11.62 -0.36 13.16
N TYR A 307 -12.90 -0.17 12.88
CA TYR A 307 -14.01 -1.02 13.33
C TYR A 307 -14.75 -1.63 12.15
N GLN A 308 -15.29 -2.84 12.33
CA GLN A 308 -16.16 -3.51 11.35
C GLN A 308 -17.62 -3.06 11.40
N SER A 309 -17.94 -2.12 12.29
CA SER A 309 -19.26 -1.53 12.48
C SER A 309 -19.11 -0.02 12.71
N PRO A 310 -20.18 0.78 12.51
CA PRO A 310 -20.14 2.21 12.78
C PRO A 310 -19.54 2.51 14.17
N PRO A 311 -18.69 3.55 14.32
CA PRO A 311 -18.41 4.61 13.35
C PRO A 311 -17.36 4.27 12.28
N TYR A 312 -16.88 3.03 12.20
CA TYR A 312 -15.89 2.51 11.26
C TYR A 312 -14.50 3.11 11.38
N LEU A 313 -14.36 4.43 11.28
CA LEU A 313 -13.10 5.15 11.49
C LEU A 313 -12.81 5.33 12.99
N ASP A 314 -11.56 5.68 13.30
CA ASP A 314 -11.17 6.10 14.64
C ASP A 314 -11.70 7.51 14.98
N THR A 315 -11.58 7.93 16.23
CA THR A 315 -11.98 9.28 16.64
C THR A 315 -11.16 10.35 15.93
N GLY A 316 -11.70 11.57 15.77
CA GLY A 316 -10.97 12.68 15.14
C GLY A 316 -9.64 13.00 15.82
N LYS A 317 -9.55 12.80 17.14
CA LYS A 317 -8.30 12.97 17.91
C LYS A 317 -7.23 11.96 17.50
N GLU A 318 -7.59 10.68 17.39
CA GLU A 318 -6.65 9.63 17.01
C GLU A 318 -6.22 9.75 15.54
N ILE A 319 -7.15 10.13 14.65
CA ILE A 319 -6.80 10.45 13.26
C ILE A 319 -5.80 11.61 13.19
N LEU A 320 -6.02 12.70 13.93
CA LEU A 320 -5.06 13.80 13.99
C LEU A 320 -3.68 13.32 14.47
N ASN A 321 -3.64 12.44 15.47
CA ASN A 321 -2.40 11.86 15.99
C ASN A 321 -1.69 10.98 14.93
N GLN A 322 -2.44 10.14 14.20
CA GLN A 322 -1.92 9.31 13.11
C GLN A 322 -1.31 10.16 11.98
N LEU A 323 -2.03 11.19 11.54
CA LEU A 323 -1.58 12.13 10.50
C LEU A 323 -0.32 12.87 10.93
N THR A 324 -0.28 13.38 12.16
CA THR A 324 0.88 14.10 12.71
C THR A 324 2.09 13.17 12.84
N THR A 325 1.89 11.96 13.35
CA THR A 325 2.97 10.96 13.48
C THR A 325 3.58 10.62 12.12
N ALA A 326 2.74 10.37 11.11
CA ALA A 326 3.20 10.12 9.75
C ALA A 326 3.97 11.33 9.17
N TYR A 327 3.56 12.55 9.52
CA TYR A 327 4.21 13.78 9.08
C TYR A 327 5.61 13.97 9.66
N GLU A 328 5.75 13.72 10.95
CA GLU A 328 7.04 13.72 11.62
C GLU A 328 7.95 12.62 11.06
N CYS A 329 7.39 11.47 10.64
CA CYS A 329 8.14 10.39 10.02
C CYS A 329 8.48 10.61 8.53
N GLY A 330 7.95 11.66 7.90
CA GLY A 330 8.29 12.02 6.53
C GLY A 330 7.37 11.45 5.45
N ALA A 331 6.11 11.13 5.78
CA ALA A 331 5.11 10.78 4.77
C ALA A 331 4.87 11.95 3.80
N LYS A 332 4.58 11.67 2.53
CA LYS A 332 4.28 12.70 1.53
C LYS A 332 2.78 12.85 1.28
N TYR A 333 2.01 11.77 1.47
CA TYR A 333 0.57 11.72 1.20
C TYR A 333 -0.21 11.37 2.47
N TYR A 334 -1.36 12.02 2.66
CA TYR A 334 -2.20 11.91 3.85
C TYR A 334 -3.66 11.90 3.39
N VAL A 335 -4.27 10.72 3.39
CA VAL A 335 -5.62 10.53 2.84
C VAL A 335 -6.50 9.90 3.91
N ILE A 336 -7.72 10.40 4.08
CA ILE A 336 -8.76 9.72 4.87
C ILE A 336 -9.74 9.03 3.92
N PHE A 337 -9.99 7.75 4.17
CA PHE A 337 -10.97 6.94 3.46
C PHE A 337 -12.40 7.27 3.90
N ASP A 338 -13.26 7.66 2.97
CA ASP A 338 -14.67 7.99 3.23
C ASP A 338 -15.62 6.84 2.87
N TYR A 339 -15.39 5.64 3.42
CA TYR A 339 -16.16 4.45 3.04
C TYR A 339 -17.65 4.75 2.80
N TYR A 340 -18.18 4.29 1.67
CA TYR A 340 -19.55 4.55 1.28
C TYR A 340 -20.43 3.33 1.53
N GLU A 341 -21.49 3.52 2.30
CA GLU A 341 -22.63 2.59 2.37
C GLU A 341 -23.81 3.20 1.63
N GLU A 342 -24.70 2.36 1.09
CA GLU A 342 -25.95 2.84 0.54
C GLU A 342 -26.70 3.66 1.61
N ASN A 343 -26.91 4.96 1.34
CA ASN A 343 -27.49 5.98 2.23
C ASN A 343 -26.55 6.66 3.24
N SER A 344 -25.22 6.52 3.16
CA SER A 344 -24.27 7.27 4.01
C SER A 344 -24.22 8.78 3.70
N GLY A 345 -24.85 9.22 2.61
CA GLY A 345 -24.79 10.60 2.13
C GLY A 345 -23.43 10.94 1.51
N PRO A 346 -23.16 12.24 1.26
CA PRO A 346 -22.04 12.68 0.44
C PRO A 346 -20.65 12.53 1.07
N TYR A 347 -20.58 12.15 2.35
CA TYR A 347 -19.35 12.10 3.13
C TYR A 347 -19.01 10.69 3.63
N GLY A 348 -19.73 9.67 3.16
CA GLY A 348 -19.48 8.29 3.54
C GLY A 348 -19.53 8.10 5.06
N THR A 349 -18.49 7.45 5.58
CA THR A 349 -18.26 7.23 7.01
C THR A 349 -17.65 8.42 7.75
N MET A 350 -17.26 9.49 7.05
CA MET A 350 -16.64 10.64 7.70
C MET A 350 -17.66 11.46 8.51
N GLN A 351 -17.30 11.73 9.77
CA GLN A 351 -18.06 12.57 10.68
C GLN A 351 -17.41 13.95 10.83
N GLU A 352 -18.13 14.90 11.44
CA GLU A 352 -17.61 16.26 11.66
C GLU A 352 -16.27 16.28 12.39
N GLU A 353 -16.04 15.37 13.34
CA GLU A 353 -14.76 15.27 14.04
C GLU A 353 -13.58 14.90 13.12
N HIS A 354 -13.78 14.13 12.05
CA HIS A 354 -12.73 13.79 11.09
C HIS A 354 -12.39 15.01 10.21
N PHE A 355 -13.39 15.80 9.83
CA PHE A 355 -13.16 17.06 9.12
C PHE A 355 -12.42 18.08 10.00
N GLN A 356 -12.76 18.16 11.28
CA GLN A 356 -12.00 18.99 12.23
C GLN A 356 -10.56 18.50 12.39
N ALA A 357 -10.33 17.18 12.44
CA ALA A 357 -8.99 16.61 12.48
C ALA A 357 -8.14 17.03 11.27
N LEU A 358 -8.67 16.91 10.04
CA LEU A 358 -7.99 17.37 8.82
C LEU A 358 -7.70 18.88 8.87
N LYS A 359 -8.68 19.68 9.30
CA LYS A 359 -8.52 21.13 9.38
C LYS A 359 -7.46 21.54 10.41
N THR A 360 -7.42 20.89 11.56
CA THR A 360 -6.40 21.09 12.58
C THR A 360 -5.04 20.65 12.07
N PHE A 361 -4.93 19.47 11.47
CA PHE A 361 -3.69 18.98 10.88
C PHE A 361 -3.13 19.97 9.83
N TRP A 362 -3.98 20.43 8.91
CA TRP A 362 -3.58 21.40 7.90
C TRP A 362 -3.03 22.69 8.50
N ARG A 363 -3.80 23.32 9.40
CA ARG A 363 -3.46 24.66 9.92
C ARG A 363 -2.36 24.65 10.96
N GLU A 364 -2.38 23.64 11.83
CA GLU A 364 -1.50 23.61 13.01
C GLU A 364 -0.23 22.81 12.77
N VAL A 365 -0.21 21.88 11.80
CA VAL A 365 0.96 21.05 11.47
C VAL A 365 1.53 21.43 10.10
N VAL A 366 0.74 21.38 9.03
CA VAL A 366 1.25 21.55 7.66
C VAL A 366 1.64 23.01 7.35
N GLU A 367 0.77 23.96 7.64
CA GLU A 367 1.01 25.41 7.41
C GLU A 367 1.88 26.06 8.48
N ASN A 368 2.07 25.38 9.61
CA ASN A 368 2.84 25.91 10.73
C ASN A 368 4.35 25.77 10.46
N SER A 369 5.02 26.89 10.21
CA SER A 369 6.46 26.93 9.95
C SER A 369 7.33 26.50 11.14
N GLN A 370 6.76 26.35 12.34
CA GLN A 370 7.49 25.87 13.52
C GLN A 370 7.53 24.34 13.61
N ILE A 371 6.65 23.63 12.90
CA ILE A 371 6.67 22.17 12.87
C ILE A 371 7.33 21.75 11.57
N GLU A 372 8.46 21.06 11.68
CA GLU A 372 9.21 20.58 10.52
C GLU A 372 8.68 19.22 10.05
N TRP A 373 8.68 19.02 8.73
CA TRP A 373 8.34 17.74 8.13
C TRP A 373 9.54 16.80 8.24
N ASN A 374 9.29 15.51 8.47
CA ASN A 374 10.34 14.49 8.44
C ASN A 374 11.42 14.70 9.53
N THR A 375 11.00 15.10 10.73
CA THR A 375 11.84 15.33 11.92
C THR A 375 12.28 14.04 12.61
N VAL A 376 11.51 12.97 12.47
CA VAL A 376 11.76 11.66 13.07
C VAL A 376 12.41 10.75 12.02
N LYS A 377 13.69 10.46 12.23
CA LYS A 377 14.51 9.62 11.36
C LYS A 377 14.81 8.28 12.02
N ALA A 378 14.72 7.21 11.24
CA ALA A 378 15.25 5.94 11.67
C ALA A 378 16.78 5.97 11.67
N ASN A 379 17.40 5.59 12.79
CA ASN A 379 18.83 5.34 12.87
C ASN A 379 19.15 3.84 12.96
N VAL A 380 18.15 3.04 13.35
CA VAL A 380 18.25 1.59 13.47
C VAL A 380 17.39 0.94 12.39
N ALA A 381 17.86 -0.16 11.80
CA ALA A 381 17.01 -1.02 10.97
C ALA A 381 16.98 -2.46 11.47
N LEU A 382 15.77 -2.99 11.58
CA LEU A 382 15.52 -4.41 11.77
C LEU A 382 15.50 -5.08 10.40
N VAL A 383 16.42 -6.01 10.15
CA VAL A 383 16.63 -6.62 8.84
C VAL A 383 15.99 -8.00 8.79
N PHE A 384 14.90 -8.12 8.02
CA PHE A 384 14.17 -9.36 7.80
C PHE A 384 14.81 -10.23 6.72
N PRO A 385 14.53 -11.54 6.70
CA PRO A 385 15.03 -12.43 5.66
C PRO A 385 14.44 -12.05 4.30
N GLN A 386 15.25 -12.16 3.24
CA GLN A 386 14.81 -11.92 1.87
C GLN A 386 13.55 -12.74 1.53
N ASN A 387 12.62 -12.13 0.81
CA ASN A 387 11.39 -12.75 0.31
C ASN A 387 10.45 -13.32 1.38
N TYR A 388 10.64 -12.97 2.65
CA TYR A 388 9.81 -13.47 3.75
C TYR A 388 8.53 -12.66 3.93
N GLY A 389 7.57 -12.81 3.01
CA GLY A 389 6.31 -12.05 2.96
C GLY A 389 5.36 -12.35 4.12
N TRP A 390 5.69 -11.91 5.32
CA TRP A 390 4.90 -12.08 6.54
C TRP A 390 4.19 -10.78 6.89
N GLY A 391 2.88 -10.85 7.17
CA GLY A 391 2.03 -9.67 7.39
C GLY A 391 2.27 -8.92 8.70
N MET A 392 3.00 -9.50 9.65
CA MET A 392 3.31 -8.88 10.96
C MET A 392 2.08 -8.48 11.79
N ARG A 393 0.93 -9.11 11.57
CA ARG A 393 -0.32 -8.78 12.30
C ARG A 393 -0.42 -9.51 13.64
N TRP A 394 0.11 -10.73 13.70
CA TRP A 394 0.30 -11.53 14.90
C TRP A 394 1.42 -12.57 14.67
N ALA A 395 1.88 -13.22 15.74
CA ALA A 395 3.04 -14.13 15.70
C ALA A 395 2.84 -15.39 14.84
N GLU A 396 1.60 -15.82 14.64
CA GLU A 396 1.22 -16.97 13.82
C GLU A 396 0.64 -16.57 12.46
N ASP A 397 0.82 -15.32 12.03
CA ASP A 397 0.34 -14.85 10.73
C ASP A 397 1.07 -15.60 9.59
N LYS A 398 0.34 -15.87 8.51
CA LYS A 398 0.82 -16.71 7.41
C LYS A 398 1.90 -16.01 6.62
N ILE A 399 2.81 -16.78 6.04
CA ILE A 399 3.83 -16.28 5.11
C ILE A 399 3.26 -16.41 3.69
N TRP A 400 3.16 -15.29 2.98
CA TRP A 400 2.52 -15.15 1.65
C TRP A 400 1.10 -15.71 1.58
N GLY A 401 0.44 -15.85 2.74
CA GLY A 401 -0.88 -16.48 2.85
C GLY A 401 -0.90 -17.99 2.58
N ILE A 402 0.22 -18.64 2.22
CA ILE A 402 0.27 -20.04 1.76
C ILE A 402 1.17 -20.96 2.58
N PHE A 403 2.05 -20.41 3.41
CA PHE A 403 2.85 -21.19 4.35
C PHE A 403 2.41 -20.92 5.78
N GLU A 404 2.44 -21.97 6.60
CA GLU A 404 2.29 -21.85 8.05
C GLU A 404 3.39 -20.97 8.64
N ALA A 405 3.06 -20.26 9.72
CA ALA A 405 4.06 -19.59 10.52
C ALA A 405 5.04 -20.61 11.09
N ASP A 406 6.34 -20.40 10.85
CA ASP A 406 7.40 -21.26 11.35
C ASP A 406 8.00 -20.67 12.66
N GLN A 407 9.09 -21.27 13.13
CA GLN A 407 9.78 -20.73 14.30
C GLN A 407 10.34 -19.31 14.05
N LYS A 408 10.77 -19.03 12.81
CA LYS A 408 11.32 -17.73 12.43
C LYS A 408 10.26 -16.63 12.50
N THR A 409 9.00 -16.92 12.17
CA THR A 409 7.91 -15.95 12.37
C THR A 409 7.80 -15.53 13.84
N ARG A 410 7.89 -16.48 14.78
CA ARG A 410 7.85 -16.16 16.23
C ARG A 410 9.05 -15.35 16.68
N ASP A 411 10.24 -15.69 16.19
CA ASP A 411 11.47 -14.98 16.53
C ASP A 411 11.42 -13.53 16.00
N LEU A 412 11.00 -13.35 14.75
CA LEU A 412 10.79 -12.03 14.13
C LEU A 412 9.73 -11.19 14.88
N TRP A 413 8.65 -11.82 15.34
CA TRP A 413 7.62 -11.15 16.13
C TRP A 413 8.17 -10.62 17.45
N ASN A 414 8.87 -11.46 18.22
CA ASN A 414 9.46 -11.07 19.49
C ASN A 414 10.51 -9.97 19.30
N LEU A 415 11.33 -10.09 18.26
CA LEU A 415 12.35 -9.11 17.91
C LEU A 415 11.73 -7.77 17.51
N THR A 416 10.67 -7.77 16.70
CA THR A 416 9.93 -6.56 16.33
C THR A 416 9.34 -5.88 17.56
N LYS A 417 8.75 -6.66 18.48
CA LYS A 417 8.18 -6.14 19.73
C LYS A 417 9.24 -5.49 20.61
N ALA A 418 10.37 -6.17 20.83
CA ALA A 418 11.48 -5.64 21.60
C ALA A 418 12.06 -4.36 20.98
N ALA A 419 12.29 -4.36 19.66
CA ALA A 419 12.80 -3.20 18.95
C ALA A 419 11.81 -2.02 18.97
N ALA A 420 10.51 -2.27 18.83
CA ALA A 420 9.49 -1.23 18.93
C ALA A 420 9.45 -0.60 20.33
N ASP A 421 9.60 -1.41 21.38
CA ASP A 421 9.63 -0.93 22.77
C ASP A 421 10.90 -0.12 23.08
N GLU A 422 12.04 -0.47 22.46
CA GLU A 422 13.33 0.20 22.67
C GLU A 422 13.50 1.47 21.82
N TYR A 423 13.19 1.40 20.52
CA TYR A 423 13.51 2.45 19.55
C TYR A 423 12.30 3.27 19.09
N GLY A 424 11.07 2.78 19.29
CA GLY A 424 9.86 3.45 18.84
C GLY A 424 9.89 3.80 17.35
N LEU A 425 9.68 5.07 17.00
CA LEU A 425 9.71 5.55 15.60
C LEU A 425 11.12 5.77 15.04
N ASN A 426 12.18 5.57 15.84
CA ASN A 426 13.58 5.69 15.39
C ASN A 426 14.12 4.39 14.77
N MET A 427 13.26 3.42 14.49
CA MET A 427 13.59 2.22 13.73
C MET A 427 12.83 2.13 12.40
N ASP A 428 13.45 1.50 11.41
CA ASP A 428 12.79 1.01 10.21
C ASP A 428 12.84 -0.53 10.18
N ILE A 429 11.88 -1.14 9.48
CA ILE A 429 11.91 -2.58 9.18
C ILE A 429 12.17 -2.70 7.69
N VAL A 430 13.21 -3.44 7.34
CA VAL A 430 13.68 -3.63 5.97
C VAL A 430 13.91 -5.10 5.69
N TYR A 431 14.04 -5.49 4.42
CA TYR A 431 14.36 -6.85 4.04
C TYR A 431 15.80 -6.94 3.56
N THR A 432 16.41 -8.11 3.77
CA THR A 432 17.68 -8.45 3.13
C THR A 432 17.47 -8.41 1.62
N ASP A 433 18.32 -7.65 0.93
CA ASP A 433 18.28 -7.49 -0.52
C ASP A 433 19.70 -7.30 -1.04
N VAL A 434 20.04 -7.99 -2.13
CA VAL A 434 21.40 -7.97 -2.70
C VAL A 434 21.73 -6.67 -3.41
N GLU A 435 20.72 -5.90 -3.82
CA GLU A 435 20.87 -4.64 -4.53
C GLU A 435 20.79 -3.42 -3.60
N LEU A 436 20.22 -3.58 -2.39
CA LEU A 436 19.98 -2.49 -1.46
C LEU A 436 20.77 -2.66 -0.16
N ASP A 437 21.89 -1.93 -0.06
CA ASP A 437 22.74 -1.95 1.13
C ASP A 437 22.20 -1.04 2.27
N ALA A 438 21.64 -1.67 3.30
CA ALA A 438 21.11 -0.99 4.48
C ALA A 438 22.20 -0.29 5.31
N SER A 439 23.45 -0.76 5.28
CA SER A 439 24.54 -0.21 6.11
C SER A 439 24.93 1.22 5.74
N SER A 440 24.58 1.63 4.51
CA SER A 440 24.77 3.00 4.04
C SER A 440 23.74 4.00 4.59
N ARG A 441 22.62 3.52 5.14
CA ARG A 441 21.46 4.35 5.53
C ARG A 441 21.18 4.36 7.03
N TYR A 442 21.53 3.29 7.72
CA TYR A 442 21.28 3.13 9.16
C TYR A 442 22.59 3.03 9.92
N GLN A 443 22.61 3.58 11.13
CA GLN A 443 23.76 3.51 12.03
C GLN A 443 23.91 2.11 12.62
N ASP A 444 22.78 1.51 12.98
CA ASP A 444 22.72 0.18 13.60
C ASP A 444 21.82 -0.74 12.78
N LEU A 445 22.28 -1.96 12.54
CA LEU A 445 21.51 -3.03 11.89
C LEU A 445 21.32 -4.16 12.89
N ILE A 446 20.07 -4.60 13.04
CA ILE A 446 19.71 -5.75 13.87
C ILE A 446 19.23 -6.83 12.92
N TYR A 447 20.04 -7.88 12.72
CA TYR A 447 19.64 -8.98 11.85
C TYR A 447 18.82 -10.01 12.60
N TRP A 448 17.82 -10.56 11.92
CA TRP A 448 16.93 -11.59 12.48
C TRP A 448 17.63 -12.86 12.99
N ASN A 449 18.87 -13.12 12.58
CA ASN A 449 19.64 -14.31 12.90
C ASN A 449 20.82 -14.07 13.87
N GLU A 450 20.93 -12.87 14.45
CA GLU A 450 22.02 -12.48 15.36
C GLU A 450 21.65 -12.55 16.84
N THR A 451 20.38 -12.83 17.17
CA THR A 451 19.85 -13.04 18.53
C THR A 451 19.49 -14.50 18.75
#